data_AF-A0A838I2N6-F1
#
_entry.id   AF-A0A838I2N6-F1
#
_cell.length_a   1.000
_cell.length_b   1.000
_cell.length_c   1.000
_cell.angle_alpha   90.00
_cell.angle_beta   90.00
_cell.angle_gamma   90.00
#
_symmetry.space_group_name_H-M   'P 1'
#
loop_
_entity.id
_entity.type
_entity.pdbx_description
1 polymer ?
#
loop_
_entity_poly.entity_id
_entity_poly.type
_entity_poly.pdbx_seq_one_letter_code
_entity_poly.pdbx_strand_id
1 'polypeptide(L)' 'MNVWLNGEAAKTRGARTIADLADRYGLHPNGILIEHNGIALHKREWTERELAEADRVEFIRVVAGG' A
#
# COMPACT_ATOMS: atom_id res chain seq x y z
N MET A 1 -5.08 -11.51 7.18
CA MET A 1 -4.94 -11.96 5.79
C MET A 1 -3.48 -11.92 5.38
N ASN A 2 -3.10 -12.78 4.44
CA ASN A 2 -1.82 -12.66 3.75
C ASN A 2 -2.01 -11.84 2.49
N VAL A 3 -1.04 -10.99 2.20
CA VAL A 3 -0.96 -10.12 1.01
C VAL A 3 0.44 -10.21 0.43
N TRP A 4 0.63 -9.70 -0.77
CA TRP A 4 1.93 -9.50 -1.39
C TRP A 4 2.32 -8.04 -1.28
N LEU A 5 3.46 -7.75 -0.68
CA LEU A 5 4.00 -6.40 -0.54
C LEU A 5 5.32 -6.32 -1.29
N ASN A 6 5.39 -5.49 -2.32
CA ASN A 6 6.60 -5.36 -3.16
C ASN A 6 7.12 -6.72 -3.64
N GLY A 7 6.22 -7.62 -4.05
CA GLY A 7 6.55 -8.99 -4.45
C GLY A 7 6.80 -10.01 -3.33
N GLU A 8 6.78 -9.63 -2.05
CA GLU A 8 7.01 -10.56 -0.92
C GLU A 8 5.72 -10.88 -0.15
N ALA A 9 5.54 -12.14 0.26
CA ALA A 9 4.40 -12.56 1.06
C ALA A 9 4.47 -12.01 2.49
N ALA A 10 3.43 -11.29 2.92
CA ALA A 10 3.37 -10.66 4.23
C ALA A 10 1.99 -10.80 4.88
N LYS A 11 1.96 -10.82 6.21
CA LYS A 11 0.72 -10.74 6.98
C LYS A 11 0.34 -9.27 7.19
N THR A 12 -0.93 -8.92 6.99
CA THR A 12 -1.41 -7.54 7.24
C THR A 12 -1.41 -7.15 8.71
N ARG A 13 -1.28 -8.12 9.62
CA ARG A 13 -1.23 -7.91 11.09
C ARG A 13 -2.38 -7.02 11.61
N GLY A 14 -3.57 -7.18 11.04
CA GLY A 14 -4.77 -6.44 11.45
C GLY A 14 -5.02 -5.14 10.67
N ALA A 15 -4.15 -4.72 9.75
CA ALA A 15 -4.49 -3.67 8.80
C ALA A 15 -5.66 -4.13 7.93
N ARG A 16 -6.67 -3.26 7.78
CA ARG A 16 -7.90 -3.52 7.01
C ARG A 16 -7.95 -2.69 5.73
N THR A 17 -7.27 -1.55 5.70
CA THR A 17 -7.22 -0.65 4.53
C THR A 17 -5.79 -0.42 4.06
N ILE A 18 -5.64 0.16 2.87
CA ILE A 18 -4.34 0.62 2.35
C ILE A 18 -3.73 1.66 3.30
N ALA A 19 -4.53 2.55 3.89
CA ALA A 19 -4.06 3.53 4.86
C ALA A 19 -3.48 2.85 6.12
N ASP A 20 -4.21 1.88 6.71
CA ASP A 20 -3.72 1.14 7.89
C ASP A 20 -2.39 0.43 7.61
N LEU A 21 -2.24 -0.09 6.40
CA LEU A 21 -1.04 -0.79 5.97
C LEU A 21 0.12 0.18 5.78
N ALA A 22 -0.10 1.32 5.11
CA ALA A 22 0.90 2.35 4.91
C ALA A 22 1.40 2.92 6.26
N ASP A 23 0.50 3.20 7.19
CA ASP A 23 0.83 3.68 8.54
C ASP A 23 1.68 2.66 9.31
N ARG A 24 1.33 1.37 9.22
CA ARG A 24 2.09 0.29 9.87
C ARG A 24 3.53 0.20 9.38
N TYR A 25 3.80 0.52 8.12
CA TYR A 25 5.15 0.55 7.55
C TYR A 25 5.82 1.92 7.67
N GLY A 26 5.20 2.90 8.33
CA GLY A 26 5.76 4.24 8.52
C GLY A 26 5.91 5.02 7.21
N LEU A 27 5.05 4.75 6.23
CA LEU A 27 5.15 5.34 4.91
C LEU A 27 4.53 6.73 4.91
N HIS A 28 5.37 7.75 4.71
CA HIS A 28 4.88 9.12 4.61
C HIS A 28 4.22 9.35 3.24
N PRO A 29 2.99 9.92 3.19
CA PRO A 29 2.28 10.12 1.93
C PRO A 29 3.02 11.02 0.93
N ASN A 30 3.93 11.88 1.40
CA ASN A 30 4.65 12.80 0.56
C ASN A 30 5.89 12.10 -0.03
N GLY A 31 5.80 11.69 -1.29
CA GLY A 31 6.88 11.01 -2.02
C GLY A 31 6.70 9.51 -2.18
N ILE A 32 5.49 8.99 -1.95
CA ILE A 32 5.15 7.59 -2.23
C ILE A 32 3.89 7.51 -3.11
N LEU A 33 3.95 6.63 -4.10
CA LEU A 33 2.82 6.11 -4.85
C LEU A 33 2.52 4.71 -4.32
N ILE A 34 1.25 4.43 -4.09
CA ILE A 34 0.80 3.08 -3.72
C ILE A 34 -0.07 2.54 -4.85
N GLU A 35 0.27 1.35 -5.32
CA GLU A 35 -0.57 0.58 -6.22
C GLU A 35 -1.25 -0.55 -5.45
N HIS A 36 -2.53 -0.77 -5.71
CA HIS A 36 -3.31 -1.89 -5.18
C HIS A 36 -3.81 -2.72 -6.37
N ASN A 37 -3.36 -3.96 -6.46
CA ASN A 37 -3.66 -4.88 -7.55
C ASN A 37 -3.35 -4.29 -8.96
N GLY A 38 -2.25 -3.53 -9.06
CA GLY A 38 -1.81 -2.87 -10.29
C GLY A 38 -2.53 -1.56 -10.61
N ILE A 39 -3.39 -1.07 -9.71
CA ILE A 39 -4.06 0.23 -9.84
C ILE A 39 -3.39 1.23 -8.91
N ALA A 40 -2.77 2.25 -9.49
CA ALA A 40 -2.25 3.40 -8.77
C ALA A 40 -3.38 4.16 -8.06
N LEU A 41 -3.27 4.32 -6.73
CA LEU A 41 -4.30 4.95 -5.91
C LEU A 41 -3.97 6.42 -5.60
N HIS A 42 -4.98 7.29 -5.66
CA HIS A 42 -4.89 8.59 -5.01
C HIS A 42 -4.94 8.44 -3.49
N LYS A 43 -4.28 9.36 -2.77
CA LYS A 43 -4.19 9.33 -1.29
C LYS A 43 -5.54 9.22 -0.59
N ARG A 44 -6.57 9.92 -1.09
CA ARG A 44 -7.93 9.88 -0.53
C ARG A 44 -8.56 8.49 -0.60
N GLU A 45 -8.15 7.67 -1.56
CA GLU A 45 -8.68 6.31 -1.73
C GLU A 45 -8.06 5.34 -0.73
N TRP A 46 -6.94 5.67 -0.08
CA TRP A 46 -6.24 4.73 0.80
C TRP A 46 -7.08 4.31 2.01
N THR A 47 -7.90 5.23 2.54
CA THR A 47 -8.83 4.94 3.65
C THR A 47 -10.07 4.19 3.21
N GLU A 48 -10.43 4.26 1.93
CA GLU A 48 -11.62 3.62 1.36
C GLU A 48 -11.31 2.24 0.77
N ARG A 49 -10.05 1.99 0.39
CA ARG A 49 -9.61 0.71 -0.16
C ARG A 49 -9.31 -0.29 0.94
N GLU A 50 -10.27 -1.18 1.12
CA GLU A 50 -10.14 -2.38 1.93
C GLU A 50 -9.17 -3.38 1.29
N LEU A 51 -8.42 -4.05 2.14
CA LEU A 51 -7.53 -5.16 1.79
C LEU A 51 -8.29 -6.49 1.87
N ALA A 52 -7.96 -7.39 0.96
CA ALA A 52 -8.43 -8.77 0.93
C ALA A 52 -7.25 -9.76 0.93
N GLU A 53 -7.56 -11.04 1.15
CA GLU A 53 -6.57 -12.12 1.06
C GLU A 53 -5.97 -12.18 -0.35
N ALA A 54 -4.66 -12.37 -0.42
CA ALA A 54 -3.85 -12.45 -1.64
C ALA A 54 -3.76 -11.16 -2.48
N ASP A 55 -4.25 -10.03 -1.98
CA ASP A 55 -4.04 -8.73 -2.61
C ASP A 55 -2.56 -8.41 -2.79
N ARG A 56 -2.24 -7.68 -3.87
CA ARG A 56 -0.90 -7.19 -4.18
C ARG A 56 -0.85 -5.70 -3.95
N VAL A 57 0.14 -5.24 -3.19
CA VAL A 57 0.34 -3.83 -2.88
C VAL A 57 1.78 -3.47 -3.14
N GLU A 58 2.00 -2.48 -3.99
CA GLU A 58 3.32 -1.99 -4.37
C GLU A 58 3.52 -0.57 -3.82
N PHE A 59 4.64 -0.36 -3.15
CA PHE A 59 5.07 0.88 -2.53
C PHE A 59 6.22 1.48 -3.32
N ILE A 60 5.89 2.49 -4.12
CA ILE A 60 6.83 3.08 -5.07
C ILE A 60 7.25 4.44 -4.55
N ARG A 61 8.53 4.60 -4.20
CA ARG A 61 9.08 5.91 -3.84
C ARG A 61 9.23 6.76 -5.10
N VAL A 62 8.56 7.90 -5.11
CA VAL A 62 8.70 8.89 -6.17
C VAL A 62 9.88 9.78 -5.83
N VAL A 63 10.94 9.70 -6.64
CA VAL A 63 12.07 10.63 -6.60
C VAL A 63 11.98 11.54 -7.82
N ALA A 64 11.89 12.85 -7.60
CA ALA A 64 12.01 13.80 -8.69
C ALA A 64 13.48 13.84 -9.11
N GLY A 65 13.78 13.34 -10.31
CA GLY A 65 15.09 13.50 -10.93
C GLY A 65 15.26 14.93 -11.42
N GLY A 66 16.37 15.56 -11.03
CA GLY A 66 16.91 16.77 -11.66
C GLY A 66 17.95 16.38 -12.69
#